data_AF-A0AA89RWB8-F1
#
_entry.id   AF-A0AA89RWB8-F1
#
_cell.length_a   1.000
_cell.length_b   1.000
_cell.length_c   1.000
_cell.angle_alpha   90.00
_cell.angle_beta   90.00
_cell.angle_gamma   90.00
#
_symmetry.space_group_name_H-M   'P 1'
#
loop_
_entity.id
_entity.type
_entity.pdbx_description
1 polymer ?
#
loop_
_entity_poly.entity_id
_entity_poly.type
_entity_poly.pdbx_seq_one_letter_code
_entity_poly.pdbx_strand_id
1 'polypeptide(L)'
;MHLPGINRSNIRTLPARVDRRADQLQAAADDAALARDERNEAIAEGVTFDVLPFSTEQIAVLDAALRRGRIEDVYEVWNICKDALAAEIKQRIADADLAAAGLRFPRTYCSQCGQCFGPGNGGFSHCSDHRAIPLRIVREV
;
A
#
# COMPACT_ATOMS: atom_id res chain seq x y z
N MET A 1 13.53 -60.17 -25.81
CA MET A 1 13.46 -58.70 -25.61
C MET A 1 12.52 -58.44 -24.44
N HIS A 2 13.04 -57.92 -23.33
CA HIS A 2 12.22 -57.57 -22.16
C HIS A 2 12.13 -56.04 -22.10
N LEU A 3 10.93 -55.48 -22.30
CA LEU A 3 10.68 -54.05 -22.13
C LEU A 3 10.46 -53.78 -20.63
N PRO A 4 11.20 -52.85 -20.00
CA PRO A 4 11.01 -52.55 -18.60
C PRO A 4 9.60 -52.00 -18.38
N GLY A 5 8.85 -52.60 -17.48
CA GLY A 5 7.52 -52.13 -17.10
C GLY A 5 7.58 -50.70 -16.61
N ILE A 6 6.96 -49.78 -17.35
CA ILE A 6 6.81 -48.38 -16.92
C ILE A 6 5.97 -48.41 -15.64
N ASN A 7 6.58 -47.99 -14.53
CA ASN A 7 5.94 -47.96 -13.23
C ASN A 7 4.80 -46.92 -13.22
N ARG A 8 3.58 -47.39 -13.47
CA ARG A 8 2.35 -46.59 -13.56
C ARG A 8 1.91 -45.96 -12.23
N SER A 9 2.53 -46.32 -11.10
CA SER A 9 2.14 -45.78 -9.79
C SER A 9 2.49 -44.30 -9.62
N ASN A 10 3.55 -43.80 -10.27
CA ASN A 10 4.04 -42.43 -10.07
C ASN A 10 3.35 -41.37 -10.94
N ILE A 11 2.68 -41.77 -12.03
CA ILE A 11 2.11 -40.83 -13.01
C ILE A 11 0.88 -40.10 -12.44
N ARG A 12 0.13 -40.72 -11.52
CA ARG A 12 -1.01 -40.08 -10.85
C ARG A 12 -0.64 -39.37 -9.54
N THR A 13 0.46 -39.75 -8.90
CA THR A 13 0.92 -39.14 -7.64
C THR A 13 1.57 -37.77 -7.85
N LEU A 14 2.18 -37.54 -9.02
CA LEU A 14 2.78 -36.25 -9.36
C LEU A 14 1.73 -35.15 -9.59
N PRO A 15 0.66 -35.35 -10.40
CA PRO A 15 -0.45 -34.41 -10.51
C PRO A 15 -1.08 -34.07 -9.16
N ALA A 16 -1.45 -35.07 -8.36
CA ALA A 16 -2.06 -34.85 -7.04
C ALA A 16 -1.16 -34.08 -6.06
N ARG A 17 0.17 -34.16 -6.19
CA ARG A 17 1.12 -33.37 -5.38
C ARG A 17 1.28 -31.95 -5.90
N VAL A 18 1.22 -31.74 -7.22
CA VAL A 18 1.25 -30.42 -7.84
C VAL A 18 -0.04 -29.65 -7.49
N ASP A 19 -1.19 -30.32 -7.58
CA ASP A 19 -2.49 -29.76 -7.19
C ASP A 19 -2.49 -29.36 -5.71
N ARG A 20 -2.04 -30.26 -4.83
CA ARG A 20 -1.89 -29.95 -3.39
C ARG A 20 -0.95 -28.76 -3.13
N ARG A 21 0.14 -28.64 -3.87
CA ARG A 21 1.08 -27.51 -3.71
C ARG A 21 0.44 -26.21 -4.20
N ALA A 22 -0.30 -26.25 -5.31
CA ALA A 22 -1.03 -25.10 -5.81
C ALA A 22 -2.09 -24.64 -4.79
N ASP A 23 -2.86 -25.58 -4.24
CA ASP A 23 -3.85 -25.31 -3.19
C ASP A 23 -3.22 -24.69 -1.95
N GLN A 24 -2.05 -25.20 -1.52
CA GLN A 24 -1.32 -24.66 -0.38
C GLN A 24 -0.79 -23.23 -0.63
N LEU A 25 -0.31 -22.96 -1.85
CA LEU A 25 0.15 -21.62 -2.23
C LEU A 25 -1.02 -20.64 -2.30
N GLN A 26 -2.17 -21.09 -2.81
CA GLN A 26 -3.38 -20.28 -2.85
C GLN A 26 -3.88 -19.96 -1.44
N ALA A 27 -4.02 -20.98 -0.57
CA ALA A 27 -4.42 -20.80 0.81
C ALA A 27 -3.49 -19.83 1.55
N ALA A 28 -2.17 -19.96 1.38
CA ALA A 28 -1.22 -19.03 1.98
C ALA A 28 -1.33 -17.60 1.45
N ALA A 29 -1.68 -17.42 0.17
CA ALA A 29 -1.91 -16.10 -0.41
C ALA A 29 -3.22 -15.48 0.11
N ASP A 30 -4.28 -16.27 0.23
CA ASP A 30 -5.57 -15.86 0.78
C ASP A 30 -5.44 -15.48 2.27
N ASP A 31 -4.72 -16.29 3.06
CA ASP A 31 -4.42 -16.00 4.47
C ASP A 31 -3.62 -14.69 4.61
N ALA A 32 -2.65 -14.45 3.73
CA ALA A 32 -1.87 -13.21 3.74
C ALA A 32 -2.70 -11.98 3.35
N ALA A 33 -3.65 -12.13 2.41
CA ALA A 33 -4.59 -11.08 2.05
C ALA A 33 -5.54 -10.76 3.21
N LEU A 34 -6.08 -11.79 3.87
CA LEU A 34 -6.96 -11.62 5.03
C LEU A 34 -6.24 -10.90 6.18
N ALA A 35 -5.01 -11.33 6.52
CA ALA A 35 -4.22 -10.68 7.56
C ALA A 35 -3.90 -9.21 7.24
N ARG A 36 -3.71 -8.86 5.97
CA ARG A 36 -3.53 -7.47 5.52
C ARG A 36 -4.82 -6.67 5.74
N ASP A 37 -5.97 -7.23 5.39
CA ASP A 37 -7.26 -6.57 5.52
C ASP A 37 -7.66 -6.37 7.00
N GLU A 38 -7.52 -7.40 7.84
CA GLU A 38 -7.73 -7.32 9.29
C GLU A 38 -6.87 -6.22 9.94
N ARG A 39 -5.60 -6.14 9.54
CA ARG A 39 -4.70 -5.07 10.01
C ARG A 39 -5.18 -3.69 9.54
N ASN A 40 -5.58 -3.56 8.28
CA ASN A 40 -6.04 -2.28 7.73
C ASN A 40 -7.34 -1.81 8.40
N GLU A 41 -8.24 -2.75 8.71
CA GLU A 41 -9.46 -2.50 9.50
C GLU A 41 -9.11 -2.03 10.91
N ALA A 42 -8.22 -2.74 11.61
CA ALA A 42 -7.76 -2.32 12.94
C ALA A 42 -7.08 -0.94 12.94
N ILE A 43 -6.33 -0.60 11.89
CA ILE A 43 -5.79 0.75 11.70
C ILE A 43 -6.94 1.76 11.55
N ALA A 44 -7.91 1.47 10.69
CA ALA A 44 -9.04 2.37 10.42
C ALA A 44 -9.88 2.64 11.68
N GLU A 45 -10.18 1.60 12.46
CA GLU A 45 -10.90 1.71 13.74
C GLU A 45 -10.13 2.51 14.79
N GLY A 46 -8.79 2.43 14.77
CA GLY A 46 -7.92 3.16 15.69
C GLY A 46 -7.70 4.64 15.34
N VAL A 47 -8.09 5.12 14.16
CA VAL A 47 -7.98 6.55 13.83
C VAL A 47 -9.17 7.31 14.40
N THR A 48 -8.87 8.16 15.37
CA THR A 48 -9.84 9.03 16.03
C THR A 48 -9.76 10.47 15.51
N PHE A 49 -10.76 11.29 15.83
CA PHE A 49 -10.86 12.66 15.32
C PHE A 49 -9.76 13.60 15.84
N ASP A 50 -9.25 13.37 17.06
CA ASP A 50 -8.25 14.21 17.74
C ASP A 50 -6.85 14.14 17.13
N VAL A 51 -6.57 13.10 16.34
CA VAL A 51 -5.29 12.91 15.65
C VAL A 51 -5.32 13.33 14.18
N LEU A 52 -6.44 13.89 13.70
CA LEU A 52 -6.58 14.24 12.29
C LEU A 52 -5.71 15.44 11.93
N PRO A 53 -4.86 15.32 10.88
CA PRO A 53 -3.94 16.37 10.48
C PRO A 53 -4.64 17.40 9.59
N PHE A 54 -5.53 18.22 10.17
CA PHE A 54 -6.15 19.32 9.42
C PHE A 54 -5.10 20.35 8.98
N SER A 55 -5.18 20.77 7.72
CA SER A 55 -4.37 21.89 7.23
C SER A 55 -4.86 23.22 7.83
N THR A 56 -3.99 24.24 7.82
CA THR A 56 -4.36 25.60 8.24
C THR A 56 -5.56 26.13 7.47
N GLU A 57 -5.66 25.81 6.18
CA GLU A 57 -6.79 26.21 5.32
C GLU A 57 -8.08 25.51 5.74
N GLN A 58 -8.04 24.20 5.99
CA GLN A 58 -9.19 23.45 6.47
C GLN A 58 -9.68 23.98 7.82
N ILE A 59 -8.76 24.25 8.76
CA ILE A 59 -9.11 24.84 10.07
C ILE A 59 -9.81 26.19 9.90
N ALA A 60 -9.34 27.04 8.97
CA ALA A 60 -9.97 28.33 8.71
C ALA A 60 -11.40 28.18 8.15
N VAL A 61 -11.63 27.21 7.26
CA VAL A 61 -12.98 26.91 6.73
C VAL A 61 -13.89 26.39 7.85
N LEU A 62 -13.39 25.47 8.67
CA LEU A 62 -14.13 24.92 9.81
C LEU A 62 -14.50 26.01 10.84
N ASP A 63 -13.57 26.87 11.23
CA ASP A 63 -13.84 28.00 12.14
C ASP A 63 -14.89 28.95 11.55
N ALA A 64 -14.75 29.31 10.27
CA ALA A 64 -15.71 30.19 9.61
C ALA A 64 -17.11 29.58 9.53
N ALA A 65 -17.23 28.28 9.21
CA ALA A 65 -18.48 27.55 9.16
C ALA A 65 -19.15 27.48 10.55
N LEU A 66 -18.38 27.12 11.59
CA LEU A 66 -18.88 27.03 12.96
C LEU A 66 -19.34 28.38 13.49
N ARG A 67 -18.64 29.47 13.18
CA ARG A 67 -19.05 30.83 13.56
C ARG A 67 -20.33 31.29 12.88
N ARG A 68 -20.56 30.86 11.64
CA ARG A 68 -21.78 31.18 10.90
C ARG A 68 -22.98 30.40 11.43
N GLY A 69 -22.77 29.17 11.92
CA GLY A 69 -23.81 28.37 12.59
C GLY A 69 -24.97 27.98 11.67
N ARG A 70 -24.71 27.89 10.35
CA ARG A 70 -25.72 27.58 9.33
C ARG A 70 -25.81 26.08 9.08
N ILE A 71 -27.01 25.60 8.76
CA ILE A 71 -27.22 24.18 8.45
C ILE A 71 -26.59 23.78 7.11
N GLU A 72 -26.48 24.73 6.18
CA GLU A 72 -25.85 24.53 4.88
C GLU A 72 -24.36 24.19 5.02
N ASP A 73 -23.70 24.71 6.06
CA ASP A 73 -22.27 24.52 6.30
C ASP A 73 -21.99 23.12 6.90
N VAL A 74 -23.00 22.37 7.35
CA VAL A 74 -22.85 21.03 7.94
C VAL A 74 -22.23 20.05 6.96
N TYR A 75 -22.63 20.10 5.68
CA TYR A 75 -22.06 19.21 4.66
C TYR A 75 -20.61 19.55 4.34
N GLU A 76 -20.26 20.85 4.34
CA GLU A 76 -18.89 21.30 4.12
C GLU A 76 -17.97 20.82 5.24
N VAL A 77 -18.36 21.06 6.50
CA VAL A 77 -17.64 20.60 7.70
C VAL A 77 -17.50 19.08 7.69
N TRP A 78 -18.60 18.36 7.46
CA TRP A 78 -18.62 16.90 7.43
C TRP A 78 -17.69 16.32 6.38
N ASN A 79 -17.70 16.86 5.15
CA ASN A 79 -16.85 16.37 4.07
C ASN A 79 -15.37 16.63 4.36
N ILE A 80 -15.01 17.82 4.86
CA ILE A 80 -13.62 18.12 5.26
C ILE A 80 -13.13 17.12 6.32
N CYS A 81 -13.95 16.87 7.35
CA CYS A 81 -13.62 15.92 8.40
C CYS A 81 -13.46 14.49 7.88
N LYS A 82 -14.37 14.03 7.00
CA LYS A 82 -14.29 12.70 6.39
C LYS A 82 -13.07 12.54 5.49
N ASP A 83 -12.75 13.55 4.69
CA ASP A 83 -11.62 13.51 3.78
C ASP A 83 -10.30 13.49 4.57
N ALA A 84 -10.21 14.26 5.65
CA ALA A 84 -9.07 14.22 6.57
C ALA A 84 -8.90 12.84 7.23
N LEU A 85 -10.00 12.24 7.70
CA LEU A 85 -10.00 10.89 8.25
C LEU A 85 -9.54 9.84 7.23
N ALA A 86 -10.09 9.88 6.01
CA ALA A 86 -9.72 8.96 4.95
C ALA A 86 -8.24 9.10 4.56
N ALA A 87 -7.72 10.33 4.51
CA ALA A 87 -6.32 10.61 4.22
C ALA A 87 -5.40 10.04 5.30
N GLU A 88 -5.74 10.21 6.58
CA GLU A 88 -4.96 9.71 7.71
C GLU A 88 -4.92 8.17 7.73
N ILE A 89 -6.07 7.51 7.56
CA ILE A 89 -6.14 6.04 7.48
C ILE A 89 -5.27 5.53 6.34
N LYS A 90 -5.36 6.16 5.16
CA LYS A 90 -4.54 5.79 3.99
C LYS A 90 -3.05 5.95 4.27
N GLN A 91 -2.65 7.02 4.96
CA GLN A 91 -1.26 7.26 5.30
C GLN A 91 -0.74 6.19 6.27
N ARG A 92 -1.49 5.86 7.32
CA ARG A 92 -1.12 4.81 8.27
C ARG A 92 -1.04 3.42 7.65
N ILE A 93 -1.95 3.09 6.73
CA ILE A 93 -1.89 1.84 5.96
C ILE A 93 -0.62 1.82 5.10
N ALA A 94 -0.27 2.92 4.44
CA ALA A 94 0.96 3.00 3.65
C ALA A 94 2.22 2.83 4.53
N ASP A 95 2.24 3.41 5.72
CA ASP A 95 3.35 3.26 6.66
C ASP A 95 3.44 1.82 7.20
N ALA A 96 2.31 1.18 7.50
CA ALA A 96 2.24 -0.22 7.88
C ALA A 96 2.67 -1.17 6.75
N ASP A 97 2.36 -0.85 5.50
CA ASP A 97 2.83 -1.59 4.33
C ASP A 97 4.35 -1.48 4.15
N LEU A 98 4.91 -0.29 4.37
CA LEU A 98 6.37 -0.09 4.35
C LEU A 98 7.06 -0.88 5.45
N ALA A 99 6.48 -0.89 6.66
CA ALA A 99 7.00 -1.68 7.78
C ALA A 99 6.91 -3.19 7.50
N ALA A 100 5.79 -3.68 6.96
CA ALA A 100 5.59 -5.09 6.62
C ALA A 100 6.51 -5.56 5.47
N ALA A 101 6.88 -4.67 4.54
CA ALA A 101 7.83 -4.96 3.48
C ALA A 101 9.27 -5.20 3.98
N GLY A 102 9.56 -4.94 5.27
CA GLY A 102 10.87 -5.19 5.87
C GLY A 102 11.99 -4.36 5.22
N LEU A 103 11.64 -3.22 4.62
CA LEU A 103 12.60 -2.38 3.92
C LEU A 103 13.56 -1.75 4.93
N ARG A 104 14.86 -2.01 4.75
CA ARG A 104 15.90 -1.54 5.70
C ARG A 104 16.03 -0.02 5.74
N PHE A 105 15.75 0.66 4.64
CA PHE A 105 15.95 2.10 4.51
C PHE A 105 14.64 2.80 4.15
N PRO A 106 14.24 3.86 4.90
CA PRO A 106 13.11 4.69 4.56
C PRO A 106 13.37 5.47 3.26
N ARG A 107 12.38 6.21 2.79
CA ARG A 107 12.50 7.05 1.60
C ARG A 107 13.62 8.10 1.79
N THR A 108 14.64 8.05 0.94
CA THR A 108 15.77 9.02 0.94
C THR A 108 15.79 9.87 -0.32
N TYR A 109 16.35 11.07 -0.21
CA TYR A 109 16.45 12.06 -1.30
C TYR A 109 17.90 12.27 -1.69
N CYS A 110 18.15 12.49 -2.98
CA CYS A 110 19.47 12.88 -3.46
C CYS A 110 19.79 14.31 -3.04
N SER A 111 20.89 14.49 -2.32
CA SER A 111 21.38 15.80 -1.88
C SER A 111 21.82 16.70 -3.04
N GLN A 112 22.13 16.15 -4.22
CA GLN A 112 22.61 16.91 -5.38
C GLN A 112 21.48 17.38 -6.31
N CYS A 113 20.48 16.55 -6.58
CA CYS A 113 19.40 16.88 -7.53
C CYS A 113 17.99 16.92 -6.91
N GLY A 114 17.87 16.60 -5.61
CA GLY A 114 16.59 16.58 -4.88
C GLY A 114 15.64 15.43 -5.24
N GLN A 115 15.99 14.58 -6.20
CA GLN A 115 15.13 13.48 -6.65
C GLN A 115 15.06 12.36 -5.61
N CYS A 116 13.89 11.72 -5.53
CA CYS A 116 13.57 10.67 -4.56
C CYS A 116 14.04 9.29 -5.06
N PHE A 117 14.76 8.53 -4.23
CA PHE A 117 15.16 7.16 -4.57
C PHE A 117 14.08 6.10 -4.23
N GLY A 118 13.08 6.47 -3.43
CA GLY A 118 12.11 5.54 -2.86
C GLY A 118 12.68 4.74 -1.67
N PRO A 119 11.82 3.99 -0.96
CA PRO A 119 12.25 3.08 0.10
C PRO A 119 12.89 1.81 -0.50
N GLY A 120 13.84 1.20 0.21
CA GLY A 120 14.62 0.10 -0.35
C GLY A 120 15.48 -0.69 0.65
N ASN A 121 16.16 -1.72 0.12
CA ASN A 121 17.05 -2.60 0.88
C ASN A 121 18.55 -2.36 0.61
N GLY A 122 18.88 -1.37 -0.22
CA GLY A 122 20.25 -0.99 -0.58
C GLY A 122 20.47 0.51 -0.47
N GLY A 123 21.73 0.92 -0.32
CA GLY A 123 22.10 2.34 -0.31
C GLY A 123 22.20 2.90 -1.73
N PHE A 124 21.85 4.17 -1.88
CA PHE A 124 22.02 4.95 -3.11
C PHE A 124 23.21 5.88 -2.91
N SER A 125 24.13 5.95 -3.89
CA SER A 125 25.34 6.77 -3.76
C SER A 125 25.48 7.78 -4.89
N HIS A 126 24.77 7.59 -6.00
CA HIS A 126 24.88 8.43 -7.18
C HIS A 126 23.51 8.85 -7.71
N CYS A 127 23.46 10.01 -8.37
CA CYS A 127 22.27 10.46 -9.11
C CYS A 127 21.85 9.47 -10.21
N SER A 128 22.75 8.61 -10.71
CA SER A 128 22.37 7.56 -11.67
C SER A 128 21.49 6.47 -11.05
N ASP A 129 21.46 6.37 -9.72
CA ASP A 129 20.74 5.31 -9.02
C ASP A 129 19.24 5.63 -8.87
N HIS A 130 18.78 6.77 -9.40
CA HIS A 130 17.36 7.02 -9.58
C HIS A 130 16.76 5.90 -10.44
N ARG A 131 15.62 5.34 -10.03
CA ARG A 131 14.80 4.57 -10.97
C ARG A 131 14.41 5.53 -12.08
N ALA A 132 15.00 5.35 -13.26
CA ALA A 132 14.60 6.07 -14.45
C ALA A 132 13.11 5.81 -14.64
N ILE A 133 12.27 6.79 -14.33
CA ILE A 133 10.89 6.82 -14.81
C ILE A 133 11.05 7.10 -16.31
N PRO A 134 10.80 6.14 -17.22
CA PRO A 134 10.81 6.46 -18.63
C PRO A 134 9.62 7.41 -18.86
N LEU A 135 9.90 8.71 -18.94
CA LEU A 135 8.94 9.66 -19.48
C LEU A 135 8.70 9.25 -20.94
N ARG A 136 7.61 8.52 -21.19
CA ARG A 136 7.07 8.31 -22.53
C ARG A 136 6.67 9.70 -23.05
N ILE A 137 7.56 10.33 -23.78
CA ILE A 137 7.23 11.49 -24.62
C ILE A 137 6.38 10.95 -25.76
N VAL A 138 5.06 11.13 -25.66
CA VAL A 138 4.16 10.97 -26.81
C VAL A 138 4.43 12.16 -27.71
N ARG A 139 5.14 11.92 -28.81
CA ARG A 139 5.31 12.90 -29.89
C ARG A 139 4.06 12.80 -30.76
N GLU A 140 3.15 13.75 -30.63
CA GLU A 140 2.11 13.98 -31.66
C GLU A 140 2.81 14.54 -32.91
N VAL A 141 2.42 14.01 -34.07
CA VAL A 141 2.81 14.47 -35.42
C VAL A 141 1.67 15.34 -35.95
#